data_AF-A0A7S2S2Q7-F1
#
_entry.id   AF-A0A7S2S2Q7-F1
#
_cell.length_a   1.000
_cell.length_b   1.000
_cell.length_c   1.000
_cell.angle_alpha   90.00
_cell.angle_beta   90.00
_cell.angle_gamma   90.00
#
_symmetry.space_group_name_H-M   'P 1'
#
loop_
_entity.id
_entity.type
_entity.pdbx_description
1 polymer ?
#
loop_
_entity_poly.entity_id
_entity_poly.type
_entity_poly.pdbx_seq_one_letter_code
_entity_poly.pdbx_strand_id
1 'polypeptide(L)'
;MGKKAKKANKKKDSGGSKQQKANGEGKGTENIQQAGKEAILDRHLQTRPEKDELKAAGVTKGKVVDNSIAGRHVELEKKLAGDQVNKKLDCRPDHTDLTKSGIMQNADDVAPAIQGRVATLDKKVRRNSVKASLEKRPDADQMQKHGVLKDTKLASSLQPRASALEKNIRRSSLKGALLTRPDQRELEQSGLLSSEKVSDTLQGTAETLKKKIAKDQVAHKLGKRPDLDSLKKAGVHGGLDVAPSIQERRASLSRKMNADQVSHLLESRPEADELKKSGVLNPGGGIADGISGKQLELGHQMTKAKVSRALRGRPEVGKLLASNIIPDEHVAPALVKPTAQLEKNIRRDSLKKELSQRLDRGVLVEKGIIQEAPSNEKVNQAASLDHLKRTRYAIALKGAVHLEKLGLVDASGKGALKDLIFAEDKRIMAAVEVFELDHDLNEMLDTLHRIALSTLE
;
A
#
# COMPACT_ATOMS: atom_id res chain seq x y z
N MET A 1 40.38 25.04 37.88
CA MET A 1 41.05 26.36 37.87
C MET A 1 41.17 26.88 39.30
N GLY A 2 42.33 27.39 39.73
CA GLY A 2 42.46 28.39 40.82
C GLY A 2 42.07 28.01 42.27
N LYS A 3 42.54 28.68 43.34
CA LYS A 3 43.64 29.65 43.56
C LYS A 3 44.07 29.59 45.05
N LYS A 4 45.39 29.60 45.33
CA LYS A 4 46.12 30.34 46.43
C LYS A 4 45.70 30.18 47.94
N ALA A 5 46.53 30.39 48.98
CA ALA A 5 48.00 30.40 49.19
C ALA A 5 48.37 30.73 50.68
N LYS A 6 49.65 30.55 51.09
CA LYS A 6 50.37 31.13 52.29
C LYS A 6 49.89 30.64 53.69
N LYS A 7 50.63 30.66 54.83
CA LYS A 7 52.04 30.97 55.25
C LYS A 7 52.61 29.72 56.02
N ALA A 8 53.89 29.40 56.26
CA ALA A 8 55.24 30.01 56.07
C ALA A 8 55.97 30.60 57.32
N ASN A 9 56.67 29.75 58.13
CA ASN A 9 57.83 30.05 59.03
C ASN A 9 58.37 28.73 59.67
N LYS A 10 59.66 28.44 60.01
CA LYS A 10 61.02 29.00 59.80
C LYS A 10 61.77 29.71 60.96
N LYS A 11 62.35 28.96 61.94
CA LYS A 11 63.65 29.14 62.69
C LYS A 11 63.88 27.90 63.61
N LYS A 12 65.08 27.27 63.73
CA LYS A 12 66.42 27.65 64.27
C LYS A 12 66.48 27.80 65.82
N ASP A 13 67.53 27.43 66.58
CA ASP A 13 68.75 26.62 66.36
C ASP A 13 69.48 26.30 67.71
N SER A 14 70.34 25.26 67.72
CA SER A 14 71.65 25.12 68.43
C SER A 14 71.87 25.27 69.96
N GLY A 15 72.72 24.38 70.51
CA GLY A 15 73.64 24.64 71.65
C GLY A 15 73.12 24.29 73.06
N GLY A 16 73.95 23.95 74.06
CA GLY A 16 75.42 23.74 74.08
C GLY A 16 75.90 23.31 75.49
N SER A 17 77.11 22.74 75.63
CA SER A 17 77.58 22.10 76.88
C SER A 17 78.86 22.68 77.50
N LYS A 18 78.99 22.55 78.84
CA LYS A 18 80.21 22.58 79.72
C LYS A 18 79.73 22.16 81.12
N GLN A 19 80.35 21.31 81.96
CA GLN A 19 81.75 20.91 82.27
C GLN A 19 82.63 21.97 82.95
N GLN A 20 82.84 21.81 84.27
CA GLN A 20 84.05 22.03 85.09
C GLN A 20 83.67 22.08 86.59
N LYS A 21 84.59 22.07 87.58
CA LYS A 21 85.55 21.02 87.99
C LYS A 21 86.20 21.44 89.33
N ALA A 22 86.25 20.51 90.30
CA ALA A 22 87.29 20.34 91.34
C ALA A 22 87.58 21.42 92.43
N ASN A 23 87.99 20.92 93.61
CA ASN A 23 88.75 21.55 94.71
C ASN A 23 88.07 22.70 95.50
N GLY A 24 88.43 22.98 96.77
CA GLY A 24 89.33 22.27 97.69
C GLY A 24 89.70 23.14 98.92
N GLU A 25 90.39 22.55 99.91
CA GLU A 25 91.01 23.21 101.10
C GLU A 25 90.03 23.83 102.15
N GLY A 26 90.39 23.99 103.43
CA GLY A 26 91.52 23.41 104.18
C GLY A 26 92.19 24.36 105.19
N LYS A 27 92.35 23.93 106.46
CA LYS A 27 92.98 24.64 107.61
C LYS A 27 92.15 25.83 108.15
N GLY A 28 92.19 26.21 109.43
CA GLY A 28 92.84 25.62 110.61
C GLY A 28 93.63 26.63 111.46
N THR A 29 93.57 26.52 112.79
CA THR A 29 94.50 27.19 113.75
C THR A 29 94.51 26.47 115.10
N GLU A 30 95.68 26.40 115.73
CA GLU A 30 95.91 25.88 117.09
C GLU A 30 96.08 27.04 118.08
N ASN A 31 95.78 26.84 119.38
CA ASN A 31 96.68 27.27 120.47
C ASN A 31 96.28 26.78 121.88
N ILE A 32 97.12 27.15 122.86
CA ILE A 32 96.97 27.00 124.33
C ILE A 32 97.19 25.56 124.85
N GLN A 33 98.41 25.31 125.33
CA GLN A 33 98.72 24.22 126.26
C GLN A 33 99.00 24.77 127.68
N GLN A 34 99.29 23.86 128.62
CA GLN A 34 100.10 24.12 129.83
C GLN A 34 99.49 24.92 131.01
N ALA A 35 98.18 25.20 131.04
CA ALA A 35 97.50 25.66 132.27
C ALA A 35 96.52 24.63 132.89
N GLY A 36 96.27 23.50 132.21
CA GLY A 36 95.12 22.64 132.51
C GLY A 36 95.41 21.22 133.02
N LYS A 37 96.65 20.80 133.29
CA LYS A 37 96.97 19.35 133.43
C LYS A 37 96.22 18.63 134.57
N GLU A 38 95.89 19.31 135.66
CA GLU A 38 95.10 18.74 136.76
C GLU A 38 93.59 18.77 136.44
N ALA A 39 93.08 19.91 135.95
CA ALA A 39 91.70 20.03 135.47
C ALA A 39 91.38 19.13 134.25
N ILE A 40 92.38 18.70 133.49
CA ILE A 40 92.27 17.73 132.39
C ILE A 40 92.16 16.31 132.92
N LEU A 41 92.74 15.98 134.08
CA LEU A 41 92.60 14.65 134.68
C LEU A 41 91.17 14.46 135.22
N ASP A 42 90.64 15.43 135.97
CA ASP A 42 89.23 15.44 136.40
C ASP A 42 88.28 15.51 135.21
N ARG A 43 88.56 16.36 134.21
CA ARG A 43 87.75 16.41 132.99
C ARG A 43 87.83 15.10 132.20
N HIS A 44 88.94 14.36 132.17
CA HIS A 44 88.99 13.04 131.52
C HIS A 44 88.37 11.90 132.34
N LEU A 45 88.20 12.07 133.66
CA LEU A 45 87.35 11.19 134.46
C LEU A 45 85.86 11.46 134.20
N GLN A 46 85.47 12.72 133.99
CA GLN A 46 84.10 13.13 133.64
C GLN A 46 83.74 12.96 132.15
N THR A 47 84.71 13.09 131.24
CA THR A 47 84.58 12.82 129.79
C THR A 47 85.24 11.50 129.41
N ARG A 48 85.23 10.52 130.33
CA ARG A 48 85.48 9.13 129.96
C ARG A 48 84.33 8.71 129.05
N PRO A 49 84.56 8.41 127.76
CA PRO A 49 83.46 8.09 126.87
C PRO A 49 82.74 6.85 127.37
N GLU A 50 81.41 6.93 127.44
CA GLU A 50 80.61 5.83 127.99
C GLU A 50 80.75 4.57 127.12
N LYS A 51 80.41 3.41 127.70
CA LYS A 51 80.56 2.11 127.03
C LYS A 51 79.78 2.04 125.72
N ASP A 52 78.78 2.89 125.51
CA ASP A 52 78.03 3.02 124.26
C ASP A 52 78.63 4.02 123.26
N GLU A 53 79.32 5.08 123.72
CA GLU A 53 80.06 5.99 122.83
C GLU A 53 81.25 5.28 122.17
N LEU A 54 81.92 4.39 122.91
CA LEU A 54 82.97 3.51 122.37
C LEU A 54 82.44 2.46 121.38
N LYS A 55 81.13 2.20 121.33
CA LYS A 55 80.47 1.42 120.26
C LYS A 55 80.16 2.30 119.05
N ALA A 56 79.62 3.50 119.28
CA ALA A 56 79.29 4.46 118.22
C ALA A 56 80.54 4.90 117.43
N ALA A 57 81.68 5.09 118.10
CA ALA A 57 82.98 5.36 117.49
C ALA A 57 83.64 4.14 116.81
N GLY A 58 83.01 2.94 116.87
CA GLY A 58 83.52 1.72 116.24
C GLY A 58 84.74 1.07 116.89
N VAL A 59 85.29 1.68 117.95
CA VAL A 59 86.50 1.20 118.67
C VAL A 59 86.23 -0.11 119.41
N THR A 60 85.06 -0.27 120.02
CA THR A 60 84.60 -1.55 120.59
C THR A 60 83.40 -2.06 119.80
N LYS A 61 83.56 -3.19 119.09
CA LYS A 61 82.47 -3.79 118.30
C LYS A 61 81.38 -4.31 119.24
N GLY A 62 80.15 -3.81 119.05
CA GLY A 62 79.04 -3.95 119.99
C GLY A 62 78.35 -5.33 120.07
N LYS A 63 79.10 -6.43 120.08
CA LYS A 63 78.63 -7.79 120.44
C LYS A 63 79.80 -8.59 121.01
N VAL A 64 79.54 -9.39 122.05
CA VAL A 64 80.58 -10.22 122.68
C VAL A 64 80.92 -11.39 121.78
N VAL A 65 81.99 -11.22 121.00
CA VAL A 65 82.69 -12.27 120.24
C VAL A 65 84.18 -11.93 120.33
N ASP A 66 85.04 -12.88 120.66
CA ASP A 66 86.45 -12.61 120.90
C ASP A 66 87.14 -11.90 119.72
N ASN A 67 88.15 -11.08 120.04
CA ASN A 67 88.90 -10.29 119.06
C ASN A 67 89.56 -11.16 117.96
N SER A 68 89.81 -12.43 118.23
CA SER A 68 90.29 -13.45 117.26
C SER A 68 89.26 -13.85 116.19
N ILE A 69 87.96 -13.62 116.43
CA ILE A 69 86.85 -14.00 115.55
C ILE A 69 86.19 -12.77 114.91
N ALA A 70 86.28 -11.60 115.53
CA ALA A 70 85.67 -10.35 115.07
C ALA A 70 86.12 -9.86 113.66
N GLY A 71 87.22 -10.39 113.12
CA GLY A 71 87.60 -10.25 111.71
C GLY A 71 86.78 -11.14 110.77
N ARG A 72 86.67 -12.43 111.11
CA ARG A 72 85.88 -13.43 110.36
C ARG A 72 84.39 -13.08 110.34
N HIS A 73 83.85 -12.49 111.40
CA HIS A 73 82.46 -12.01 111.42
C HIS A 73 82.20 -10.95 110.34
N VAL A 74 83.06 -9.93 110.23
CA VAL A 74 82.93 -8.87 109.22
C VAL A 74 83.16 -9.40 107.80
N GLU A 75 84.02 -10.40 107.64
CA GLU A 75 84.20 -11.10 106.36
C GLU A 75 82.95 -11.92 105.97
N LEU A 76 82.31 -12.56 106.95
CA LEU A 76 81.08 -13.33 106.75
C LEU A 76 79.87 -12.41 106.48
N GLU A 77 79.78 -11.26 107.15
CA GLU A 77 78.80 -10.20 106.83
C GLU A 77 79.01 -9.66 105.41
N LYS A 78 80.25 -9.44 104.98
CA LYS A 78 80.56 -9.06 103.58
C LYS A 78 80.16 -10.15 102.58
N LYS A 79 80.35 -11.43 102.91
CA LYS A 79 79.90 -12.55 102.07
C LYS A 79 78.38 -12.60 101.98
N LEU A 80 77.66 -12.59 103.11
CA LEU A 80 76.20 -12.55 103.13
C LEU A 80 75.61 -11.32 102.40
N ALA A 81 76.25 -10.15 102.51
CA ALA A 81 75.86 -8.97 101.74
C ALA A 81 76.12 -9.15 100.23
N GLY A 82 77.27 -9.74 99.86
CA GLY A 82 77.57 -10.14 98.49
C GLY A 82 76.56 -11.13 97.92
N ASP A 83 76.23 -12.18 98.67
CA ASP A 83 75.25 -13.20 98.29
C ASP A 83 73.84 -12.60 98.12
N GLN A 84 73.45 -11.66 98.97
CA GLN A 84 72.18 -10.92 98.82
C GLN A 84 72.18 -9.97 97.61
N VAL A 85 73.32 -9.38 97.24
CA VAL A 85 73.46 -8.56 96.03
C VAL A 85 73.45 -9.45 94.79
N ASN A 86 74.23 -10.52 94.77
CA ASN A 86 74.28 -11.51 93.69
C ASN A 86 72.90 -12.10 93.44
N LYS A 87 72.20 -12.59 94.48
CA LYS A 87 70.82 -13.10 94.34
C LYS A 87 69.82 -12.06 93.79
N LYS A 88 70.05 -10.75 94.01
CA LYS A 88 69.24 -9.66 93.42
C LYS A 88 69.66 -9.31 91.98
N LEU A 89 70.89 -9.64 91.58
CA LEU A 89 71.37 -9.56 90.20
C LEU A 89 70.93 -10.78 89.38
N ASP A 90 70.95 -11.98 89.98
CA ASP A 90 70.45 -13.23 89.38
C ASP A 90 68.93 -13.19 89.18
N CYS A 91 68.20 -12.57 90.12
CA CYS A 91 66.76 -12.31 89.99
C CYS A 91 66.44 -10.98 89.25
N ARG A 92 67.40 -10.38 88.53
CA ARG A 92 67.13 -9.22 87.68
C ARG A 92 66.37 -9.66 86.43
N PRO A 93 65.18 -9.09 86.12
CA PRO A 93 64.45 -9.47 84.92
C PRO A 93 65.25 -9.18 83.65
N ASP A 94 65.33 -10.17 82.77
CA ASP A 94 66.00 -10.05 81.49
C ASP A 94 65.26 -9.07 80.57
N HIS A 95 65.97 -8.56 79.56
CA HIS A 95 65.38 -7.68 78.54
C HIS A 95 64.14 -8.29 77.87
N THR A 96 64.15 -9.60 77.65
CA THR A 96 62.99 -10.32 77.08
C THR A 96 61.80 -10.34 78.03
N ASP A 97 62.01 -10.36 79.35
CA ASP A 97 60.94 -10.39 80.35
C ASP A 97 60.37 -8.99 80.62
N LEU A 98 61.22 -7.96 80.57
CA LEU A 98 60.77 -6.55 80.52
C LEU A 98 59.95 -6.26 79.26
N THR A 99 60.21 -6.97 78.16
CA THR A 99 59.39 -6.89 76.93
C THR A 99 58.09 -7.68 77.07
N LYS A 100 58.12 -8.94 77.55
CA LYS A 100 56.92 -9.78 77.78
C LYS A 100 55.94 -9.14 78.77
N SER A 101 56.44 -8.46 79.80
CA SER A 101 55.64 -7.72 80.79
C SER A 101 55.12 -6.36 80.28
N GLY A 102 55.43 -5.97 79.04
CA GLY A 102 54.96 -4.73 78.42
C GLY A 102 55.60 -3.45 78.95
N ILE A 103 56.63 -3.57 79.80
CA ILE A 103 57.40 -2.45 80.36
C ILE A 103 58.26 -1.82 79.26
N MET A 104 58.84 -2.64 78.38
CA MET A 104 59.49 -2.22 77.14
C MET A 104 58.61 -2.63 75.95
N GLN A 105 58.36 -1.69 75.02
CA GLN A 105 57.33 -1.89 73.98
C GLN A 105 57.88 -2.27 72.59
N ASN A 106 59.17 -2.03 72.36
CA ASN A 106 59.91 -2.48 71.19
C ASN A 106 61.26 -2.98 71.71
N ALA A 107 61.65 -4.20 71.34
CA ALA A 107 62.82 -4.85 71.92
C ALA A 107 64.14 -4.26 71.37
N ASP A 108 64.46 -4.53 70.10
CA ASP A 108 65.88 -4.59 69.71
C ASP A 108 66.43 -3.33 69.01
N ASP A 109 65.61 -2.58 68.26
CA ASP A 109 66.07 -1.46 67.43
C ASP A 109 66.00 -0.06 68.08
N VAL A 110 65.39 0.08 69.28
CA VAL A 110 64.94 1.39 69.78
C VAL A 110 65.37 1.65 71.23
N ALA A 111 66.34 2.55 71.40
CA ALA A 111 66.86 2.95 72.72
C ALA A 111 65.75 3.48 73.67
N PRO A 112 65.74 3.11 74.97
CA PRO A 112 64.62 3.40 75.89
C PRO A 112 64.14 4.86 75.90
N ALA A 113 65.05 5.83 75.87
CA ALA A 113 64.74 7.26 75.90
C ALA A 113 63.89 7.75 74.69
N ILE A 114 63.86 7.00 73.59
CA ILE A 114 63.04 7.31 72.40
C ILE A 114 61.88 6.34 72.19
N GLN A 115 61.76 5.23 72.93
CA GLN A 115 60.66 4.27 72.77
C GLN A 115 59.28 4.93 72.90
N GLY A 116 59.09 5.82 73.87
CA GLY A 116 57.85 6.59 74.00
C GLY A 116 57.56 7.50 72.79
N ARG A 117 58.59 8.10 72.17
CA ARG A 117 58.43 8.90 70.95
C ARG A 117 58.07 8.02 69.75
N VAL A 118 58.75 6.88 69.58
CA VAL A 118 58.45 5.89 68.54
C VAL A 118 57.01 5.38 68.68
N ALA A 119 56.58 4.98 69.88
CA ALA A 119 55.20 4.57 70.13
C ALA A 119 54.16 5.67 69.82
N THR A 120 54.47 6.97 70.02
CA THR A 120 53.60 8.06 69.55
C THR A 120 53.65 8.28 68.03
N LEU A 121 54.77 8.00 67.38
CA LEU A 121 54.92 8.04 65.92
C LEU A 121 54.13 6.88 65.29
N ASP A 122 54.24 5.66 65.80
CA ASP A 122 53.46 4.50 65.34
C ASP A 122 51.96 4.73 65.49
N LYS A 123 51.53 5.29 66.63
CA LYS A 123 50.13 5.73 66.84
C LYS A 123 49.69 6.80 65.83
N LYS A 124 50.59 7.66 65.34
CA LYS A 124 50.32 8.62 64.24
C LYS A 124 50.32 7.94 62.87
N VAL A 125 51.27 7.06 62.57
CA VAL A 125 51.36 6.31 61.30
C VAL A 125 50.15 5.41 61.12
N ARG A 126 49.77 4.63 62.13
CA ARG A 126 48.55 3.81 62.14
C ARG A 126 47.30 4.69 61.97
N ARG A 127 47.19 5.81 62.69
CA ARG A 127 46.06 6.76 62.51
C ARG A 127 46.00 7.34 61.09
N ASN A 128 47.13 7.72 60.51
CA ASN A 128 47.20 8.28 59.16
C ASN A 128 46.85 7.23 58.09
N SER A 129 47.33 5.99 58.26
CA SER A 129 47.01 4.87 57.35
C SER A 129 45.51 4.51 57.41
N VAL A 130 44.94 4.43 58.61
CA VAL A 130 43.48 4.24 58.79
C VAL A 130 42.69 5.41 58.21
N LYS A 131 43.12 6.66 58.43
CA LYS A 131 42.47 7.85 57.84
C LYS A 131 42.49 7.80 56.30
N ALA A 132 43.63 7.51 55.69
CA ALA A 132 43.75 7.40 54.23
C ALA A 132 42.92 6.22 53.65
N SER A 133 42.71 5.16 54.44
CA SER A 133 41.85 4.03 54.05
C SER A 133 40.36 4.37 54.19
N LEU A 134 39.99 5.18 55.18
CA LEU A 134 38.63 5.71 55.35
C LEU A 134 38.29 6.78 54.32
N GLU A 135 39.23 7.66 53.95
CA GLU A 135 39.07 8.65 52.87
C GLU A 135 38.91 8.02 51.47
N LYS A 136 39.37 6.77 51.30
CA LYS A 136 39.20 5.98 50.08
C LYS A 136 38.06 4.97 50.16
N ARG A 137 37.29 4.95 51.25
CA ARG A 137 36.20 3.99 51.43
C ARG A 137 35.03 4.36 50.50
N PRO A 138 34.51 3.43 49.67
CA PRO A 138 33.32 3.69 48.87
C PRO A 138 32.08 3.85 49.77
N ASP A 139 31.15 4.72 49.35
CA ASP A 139 29.89 4.94 50.05
C ASP A 139 29.03 3.68 50.12
N ALA A 140 28.14 3.60 51.11
CA ALA A 140 27.21 2.47 51.27
C ALA A 140 26.39 2.21 50.00
N ASP A 141 25.92 3.26 49.33
CA ASP A 141 25.19 3.19 48.05
C ASP A 141 26.04 2.63 46.91
N GLN A 142 27.35 2.92 46.88
CA GLN A 142 28.27 2.35 45.90
C GLN A 142 28.49 0.86 46.21
N MET A 143 28.71 0.51 47.48
CA MET A 143 28.81 -0.89 47.90
C MET A 143 27.54 -1.68 47.60
N GLN A 144 26.35 -1.07 47.70
CA GLN A 144 25.07 -1.68 47.35
C GLN A 144 24.91 -1.84 45.82
N LYS A 145 25.26 -0.82 45.02
CA LYS A 145 25.28 -0.91 43.54
C LYS A 145 26.23 -1.98 43.01
N HIS A 146 27.35 -2.21 43.68
CA HIS A 146 28.29 -3.30 43.37
C HIS A 146 27.90 -4.65 43.99
N GLY A 147 26.75 -4.76 44.67
CA GLY A 147 26.25 -6.01 45.28
C GLY A 147 27.04 -6.51 46.50
N VAL A 148 27.98 -5.71 47.02
CA VAL A 148 28.78 -6.02 48.21
C VAL A 148 27.96 -5.81 49.49
N LEU A 149 27.13 -4.76 49.50
CA LEU A 149 26.07 -4.57 50.49
C LEU A 149 24.73 -5.03 49.89
N LYS A 150 23.91 -5.70 50.69
CA LYS A 150 22.48 -5.87 50.41
C LYS A 150 21.70 -4.67 50.96
N ASP A 151 20.49 -4.49 50.46
CA ASP A 151 19.61 -3.37 50.79
C ASP A 151 19.59 -2.98 52.27
N THR A 152 20.07 -1.77 52.54
CA THR A 152 20.22 -1.16 53.87
C THR A 152 18.88 -1.00 54.61
N LYS A 153 17.76 -1.02 53.89
CA LYS A 153 16.39 -0.99 54.42
C LYS A 153 15.97 -2.29 55.12
N LEU A 154 16.69 -3.39 54.92
CA LEU A 154 16.43 -4.70 55.52
C LEU A 154 17.49 -5.02 56.57
N ALA A 155 17.03 -5.30 57.80
CA ALA A 155 17.90 -5.74 58.90
C ALA A 155 18.74 -6.97 58.49
N SER A 156 20.02 -6.98 58.87
CA SER A 156 21.02 -7.97 58.39
C SER A 156 20.62 -9.42 58.67
N SER A 157 19.87 -9.69 59.74
CA SER A 157 19.33 -11.00 60.09
C SER A 157 18.21 -11.49 59.15
N LEU A 158 17.50 -10.57 58.49
CA LEU A 158 16.43 -10.87 57.53
C LEU A 158 16.95 -10.96 56.09
N GLN A 159 18.08 -10.32 55.77
CA GLN A 159 18.67 -10.31 54.42
C GLN A 159 18.90 -11.72 53.80
N PRO A 160 19.25 -12.79 54.55
CA PRO A 160 19.28 -14.15 54.00
C PRO A 160 17.89 -14.62 53.58
N ARG A 161 16.88 -14.51 54.46
CA ARG A 161 15.48 -14.91 54.21
C ARG A 161 14.86 -14.12 53.07
N ALA A 162 15.07 -12.80 53.02
CA ALA A 162 14.61 -11.95 51.93
C ALA A 162 15.20 -12.39 50.59
N SER A 163 16.53 -12.64 50.51
CA SER A 163 17.15 -13.12 49.27
C SER A 163 16.77 -14.56 48.89
N ALA A 164 16.30 -15.38 49.84
CA ALA A 164 15.75 -16.70 49.56
C ALA A 164 14.30 -16.62 49.03
N LEU A 165 13.47 -15.77 49.63
CA LEU A 165 12.12 -15.46 49.15
C LEU A 165 12.15 -14.87 47.75
N GLU A 166 13.03 -13.88 47.50
CA GLU A 166 13.22 -13.29 46.18
C GLU A 166 13.65 -14.32 45.13
N LYS A 167 14.61 -15.19 45.46
CA LYS A 167 14.99 -16.32 44.58
C LYS A 167 13.81 -17.24 44.30
N ASN A 168 12.94 -17.49 45.26
CA ASN A 168 11.76 -18.34 45.08
C ASN A 168 10.66 -17.65 44.25
N ILE A 169 10.46 -16.33 44.39
CA ILE A 169 9.57 -15.54 43.52
C ILE A 169 10.10 -15.51 42.09
N ARG A 170 11.41 -15.22 41.90
CA ARG A 170 12.05 -15.27 40.58
C ARG A 170 11.93 -16.66 39.95
N ARG A 171 12.05 -17.75 40.74
CA ARG A 171 11.84 -19.14 40.29
C ARG A 171 10.38 -19.44 39.92
N SER A 172 9.39 -18.99 40.68
CA SER A 172 7.98 -19.25 40.36
C SER A 172 7.53 -18.44 39.14
N SER A 173 7.95 -17.18 39.03
CA SER A 173 7.74 -16.35 37.82
C SER A 173 8.39 -16.97 36.59
N LEU A 174 9.66 -17.42 36.69
CA LEU A 174 10.35 -18.12 35.60
C LEU A 174 9.65 -19.44 35.25
N LYS A 175 9.20 -20.22 36.23
CA LYS A 175 8.43 -21.45 35.97
C LYS A 175 7.12 -21.15 35.23
N GLY A 176 6.41 -20.09 35.60
CA GLY A 176 5.22 -19.62 34.87
C GLY A 176 5.55 -19.26 33.42
N ALA A 177 6.56 -18.42 33.21
CA ALA A 177 7.01 -18.00 31.87
C ALA A 177 7.54 -19.17 31.01
N LEU A 178 8.08 -20.23 31.62
CA LEU A 178 8.50 -21.45 30.93
C LEU A 178 7.32 -22.39 30.60
N LEU A 179 6.25 -22.39 31.41
CA LEU A 179 5.01 -23.12 31.12
C LEU A 179 4.17 -22.43 30.04
N THR A 180 4.25 -21.11 29.93
CA THR A 180 3.61 -20.32 28.87
C THR A 180 4.58 -19.90 27.76
N ARG A 181 5.69 -20.62 27.60
CA ARG A 181 6.67 -20.35 26.54
C ARG A 181 6.09 -20.85 25.21
N PRO A 182 5.99 -20.01 24.16
CA PRO A 182 5.56 -20.46 22.84
C PRO A 182 6.59 -21.42 22.23
N ASP A 183 6.08 -22.37 21.45
CA ASP A 183 6.90 -23.37 20.77
C ASP A 183 7.72 -22.74 19.62
N GLN A 184 8.83 -23.36 19.24
CA GLN A 184 9.68 -22.84 18.15
C GLN A 184 8.87 -22.63 16.85
N ARG A 185 7.93 -23.55 16.56
CA ARG A 185 7.04 -23.46 15.38
C ARG A 185 6.08 -22.28 15.45
N GLU A 186 5.65 -21.87 16.64
CA GLU A 186 4.77 -20.70 16.82
C GLU A 186 5.57 -19.40 16.64
N LEU A 187 6.84 -19.38 17.07
CA LEU A 187 7.78 -18.29 16.80
C LEU A 187 8.13 -18.19 15.30
N GLU A 188 8.21 -19.31 14.59
CA GLU A 188 8.36 -19.36 13.13
C GLU A 188 7.11 -18.88 12.39
N GLN A 189 5.91 -19.32 12.81
CA GLN A 189 4.63 -18.90 12.21
C GLN A 189 4.30 -17.43 12.46
N SER A 190 4.68 -16.88 13.62
CA SER A 190 4.56 -15.45 13.92
C SER A 190 5.67 -14.58 13.30
N GLY A 191 6.64 -15.19 12.60
CA GLY A 191 7.74 -14.48 11.94
C GLY A 191 8.77 -13.88 12.90
N LEU A 192 8.76 -14.28 14.17
CA LEU A 192 9.77 -13.89 15.17
C LEU A 192 11.07 -14.69 15.03
N LEU A 193 10.99 -15.91 14.51
CA LEU A 193 12.13 -16.75 14.13
C LEU A 193 12.05 -17.07 12.63
N SER A 194 13.18 -17.08 11.93
CA SER A 194 13.22 -17.49 10.52
C SER A 194 13.16 -19.02 10.41
N SER A 195 12.16 -19.54 9.69
CA SER A 195 11.89 -20.99 9.51
C SER A 195 12.89 -21.76 8.63
N GLU A 196 14.05 -21.19 8.34
CA GLU A 196 15.10 -21.79 7.52
C GLU A 196 16.28 -22.20 8.41
N LYS A 197 16.88 -23.36 8.13
CA LYS A 197 17.97 -23.95 8.93
C LYS A 197 19.33 -23.27 8.70
N VAL A 198 19.36 -21.96 8.89
CA VAL A 198 20.56 -21.10 8.87
C VAL A 198 21.02 -20.89 10.32
N SER A 199 22.31 -20.74 10.56
CA SER A 199 22.80 -20.37 11.90
C SER A 199 22.42 -18.94 12.25
N ASP A 200 22.18 -18.66 13.53
CA ASP A 200 21.79 -17.34 14.07
C ASP A 200 22.70 -16.21 13.56
N THR A 201 24.01 -16.49 13.49
CA THR A 201 25.06 -15.59 12.98
C THR A 201 24.91 -15.22 11.50
N LEU A 202 24.27 -16.09 10.70
CA LEU A 202 24.08 -15.93 9.26
C LEU A 202 22.64 -15.54 8.91
N GLN A 203 21.65 -15.68 9.81
CA GLN A 203 20.24 -15.35 9.56
C GLN A 203 20.08 -13.97 8.91
N GLY A 204 20.69 -12.92 9.49
CA GLY A 204 20.64 -11.57 8.93
C GLY A 204 21.23 -11.47 7.51
N THR A 205 22.34 -12.17 7.25
CA THR A 205 22.95 -12.19 5.90
C THR A 205 22.07 -12.94 4.89
N ALA A 206 21.50 -14.09 5.27
CA ALA A 206 20.58 -14.87 4.46
C ALA A 206 19.30 -14.08 4.15
N GLU A 207 18.76 -13.33 5.11
CA GLU A 207 17.63 -12.43 4.86
C GLU A 207 17.98 -11.31 3.87
N THR A 208 19.15 -10.67 3.98
CA THR A 208 19.56 -9.66 2.98
C THR A 208 19.76 -10.28 1.60
N LEU A 209 20.23 -11.52 1.52
CA LEU A 209 20.37 -12.25 0.26
C LEU A 209 19.00 -12.62 -0.33
N LYS A 210 18.05 -13.12 0.46
CA LYS A 210 16.66 -13.35 0.04
C LYS A 210 16.01 -12.06 -0.47
N LYS A 211 16.19 -10.94 0.25
CA LYS A 211 15.67 -9.62 -0.12
C LYS A 211 16.29 -9.14 -1.46
N LYS A 212 17.58 -9.42 -1.72
CA LYS A 212 18.22 -9.19 -3.04
C LYS A 212 17.63 -10.10 -4.12
N ILE A 213 17.64 -11.41 -3.94
CA ILE A 213 17.11 -12.39 -4.91
C ILE A 213 15.65 -12.07 -5.26
N ALA A 214 14.81 -11.76 -4.29
CA ALA A 214 13.42 -11.36 -4.52
C ALA A 214 13.32 -10.03 -5.29
N LYS A 215 14.15 -9.02 -4.96
CA LYS A 215 14.24 -7.75 -5.71
C LYS A 215 14.65 -8.00 -7.16
N ASP A 216 15.64 -8.84 -7.40
CA ASP A 216 16.19 -9.10 -8.73
C ASP A 216 15.21 -9.94 -9.58
N GLN A 217 14.52 -10.90 -8.98
CA GLN A 217 13.40 -11.62 -9.62
C GLN A 217 12.23 -10.69 -9.96
N VAL A 218 11.87 -9.76 -9.06
CA VAL A 218 10.82 -8.76 -9.32
C VAL A 218 11.27 -7.78 -10.41
N ALA A 219 12.52 -7.31 -10.40
CA ALA A 219 13.07 -6.44 -11.44
C ALA A 219 13.08 -7.13 -12.82
N HIS A 220 13.46 -8.41 -12.90
CA HIS A 220 13.38 -9.21 -14.13
C HIS A 220 11.94 -9.40 -14.62
N LYS A 221 10.99 -9.70 -13.71
CA LYS A 221 9.56 -9.79 -14.05
C LYS A 221 8.97 -8.45 -14.51
N LEU A 222 9.42 -7.33 -13.92
CA LEU A 222 9.01 -5.98 -14.33
C LEU A 222 9.64 -5.57 -15.67
N GLY A 223 10.89 -5.94 -15.94
CA GLY A 223 11.54 -5.74 -17.24
C GLY A 223 10.92 -6.57 -18.37
N LYS A 224 10.22 -7.66 -18.04
CA LYS A 224 9.41 -8.47 -18.95
C LYS A 224 7.90 -8.23 -18.81
N ARG A 225 7.48 -7.12 -18.20
CA ARG A 225 6.07 -6.76 -18.04
C ARG A 225 5.47 -6.45 -19.42
N PRO A 226 4.39 -7.15 -19.85
CA PRO A 226 3.70 -6.79 -21.08
C PRO A 226 3.03 -5.42 -20.94
N ASP A 227 2.97 -4.68 -22.04
CA ASP A 227 2.25 -3.42 -22.14
C ASP A 227 0.72 -3.64 -22.08
N LEU A 228 -0.01 -2.54 -21.86
CA LEU A 228 -1.45 -2.59 -21.72
C LEU A 228 -2.16 -3.11 -22.98
N ASP A 229 -1.65 -2.79 -24.17
CA ASP A 229 -2.30 -3.15 -25.43
C ASP A 229 -2.01 -4.60 -25.84
N SER A 230 -0.84 -5.15 -25.48
CA SER A 230 -0.60 -6.60 -25.51
C SER A 230 -1.55 -7.35 -24.57
N LEU A 231 -1.84 -6.81 -23.37
CA LEU A 231 -2.82 -7.40 -22.45
C LEU A 231 -4.27 -7.30 -22.98
N LYS A 232 -4.61 -6.26 -23.75
CA LYS A 232 -5.88 -6.16 -24.48
C LYS A 232 -5.96 -7.19 -25.63
N LYS A 233 -4.91 -7.28 -26.45
CA LYS A 233 -4.80 -8.24 -27.57
C LYS A 233 -4.87 -9.70 -27.09
N ALA A 234 -4.30 -9.99 -25.92
CA ALA A 234 -4.36 -11.30 -25.29
C ALA A 234 -5.70 -11.60 -24.57
N GLY A 235 -6.66 -10.68 -24.58
CA GLY A 235 -7.97 -10.83 -23.90
C GLY A 235 -7.92 -10.81 -22.36
N VAL A 236 -6.73 -10.69 -21.76
CA VAL A 236 -6.52 -10.67 -20.30
C VAL A 236 -7.10 -9.40 -19.67
N HIS A 237 -7.06 -8.28 -20.40
CA HIS A 237 -7.74 -7.04 -20.03
C HIS A 237 -8.80 -6.75 -21.09
N GLY A 238 -10.06 -6.59 -20.69
CA GLY A 238 -11.21 -6.55 -21.61
C GLY A 238 -11.32 -5.33 -22.54
N GLY A 239 -10.27 -4.54 -22.75
CA GLY A 239 -10.23 -3.41 -23.68
C GLY A 239 -11.03 -2.17 -23.27
N LEU A 240 -11.90 -2.28 -22.26
CA LEU A 240 -12.79 -1.22 -21.81
C LEU A 240 -12.03 -0.14 -21.02
N ASP A 241 -11.98 1.07 -21.56
CA ASP A 241 -11.49 2.25 -20.86
C ASP A 241 -12.52 2.70 -19.81
N VAL A 242 -12.39 2.12 -18.61
CA VAL A 242 -13.18 2.37 -17.39
C VAL A 242 -12.43 1.81 -16.17
N ALA A 243 -12.70 2.38 -14.99
CA ALA A 243 -12.16 1.90 -13.73
C ALA A 243 -12.46 0.40 -13.48
N PRO A 244 -11.53 -0.37 -12.87
CA PRO A 244 -11.68 -1.82 -12.67
C PRO A 244 -12.99 -2.26 -11.99
N SER A 245 -13.50 -1.47 -11.04
CA SER A 245 -14.76 -1.71 -10.33
C SER A 245 -16.02 -1.66 -11.21
N ILE A 246 -15.92 -1.15 -12.44
CA ILE A 246 -17.03 -1.01 -13.39
C ILE A 246 -16.84 -1.93 -14.62
N GLN A 247 -15.63 -2.43 -14.88
CA GLN A 247 -15.32 -3.26 -16.07
C GLN A 247 -16.24 -4.48 -16.20
N GLU A 248 -16.49 -5.23 -15.13
CA GLU A 248 -17.41 -6.37 -15.14
C GLU A 248 -18.85 -5.96 -15.44
N ARG A 249 -19.34 -4.87 -14.83
CA ARG A 249 -20.69 -4.34 -15.06
C ARG A 249 -20.87 -3.90 -16.52
N ARG A 250 -19.89 -3.20 -17.08
CA ARG A 250 -19.89 -2.75 -18.49
C ARG A 250 -19.79 -3.94 -19.46
N ALA A 251 -18.96 -4.94 -19.18
CA ALA A 251 -18.86 -6.16 -19.97
C ALA A 251 -20.17 -6.99 -19.93
N SER A 252 -20.81 -7.09 -18.78
CA SER A 252 -22.11 -7.77 -18.62
C SER A 252 -23.26 -7.01 -19.27
N LEU A 253 -23.28 -5.66 -19.21
CA LEU A 253 -24.24 -4.84 -19.95
C LEU A 253 -24.04 -4.96 -21.46
N SER A 254 -22.79 -4.87 -21.93
CA SER A 254 -22.45 -5.05 -23.35
C SER A 254 -22.85 -6.43 -23.86
N ARG A 255 -22.63 -7.51 -23.08
CA ARG A 255 -23.13 -8.86 -23.41
C ARG A 255 -24.66 -8.94 -23.48
N LYS A 256 -25.39 -8.25 -22.59
CA LYS A 256 -26.85 -8.16 -22.66
C LYS A 256 -27.29 -7.42 -23.92
N MET A 257 -26.84 -6.18 -24.13
CA MET A 257 -27.19 -5.38 -25.31
C MET A 257 -26.90 -6.11 -26.62
N ASN A 258 -25.76 -6.82 -26.71
CA ASN A 258 -25.43 -7.62 -27.89
C ASN A 258 -26.33 -8.85 -28.03
N ALA A 259 -26.74 -9.51 -26.93
CA ALA A 259 -27.70 -10.60 -26.97
C ALA A 259 -29.11 -10.13 -27.35
N ASP A 260 -29.54 -8.98 -26.83
CA ASP A 260 -30.83 -8.35 -27.14
C ASP A 260 -30.88 -7.94 -28.64
N GLN A 261 -29.79 -7.36 -29.16
CA GLN A 261 -29.62 -7.06 -30.60
C GLN A 261 -29.64 -8.33 -31.46
N VAL A 262 -28.94 -9.40 -31.04
CA VAL A 262 -28.94 -10.69 -31.76
C VAL A 262 -30.33 -11.35 -31.70
N SER A 263 -31.06 -11.22 -30.58
CA SER A 263 -32.44 -11.70 -30.47
C SER A 263 -33.32 -11.00 -31.50
N HIS A 264 -33.32 -9.66 -31.53
CA HIS A 264 -34.08 -8.90 -32.53
C HIS A 264 -33.69 -9.26 -33.97
N LEU A 265 -32.40 -9.49 -34.27
CA LEU A 265 -31.95 -9.90 -35.61
C LEU A 265 -32.35 -11.35 -35.97
N LEU A 266 -32.62 -12.21 -34.98
CA LEU A 266 -33.13 -13.56 -35.16
C LEU A 266 -34.67 -13.60 -35.20
N GLU A 267 -35.34 -12.68 -34.52
CA GLU A 267 -36.79 -12.44 -34.59
C GLU A 267 -37.19 -11.83 -35.94
N SER A 268 -36.41 -10.85 -36.43
CA SER A 268 -36.57 -10.26 -37.77
C SER A 268 -35.84 -11.06 -38.87
N ARG A 269 -35.60 -12.35 -38.65
CA ARG A 269 -34.96 -13.24 -39.63
C ARG A 269 -35.95 -13.52 -40.77
N PRO A 270 -35.62 -13.21 -42.04
CA PRO A 270 -36.53 -13.47 -43.15
C PRO A 270 -36.77 -14.97 -43.31
N GLU A 271 -38.02 -15.32 -43.59
CA GLU A 271 -38.44 -16.72 -43.71
C GLU A 271 -37.86 -17.40 -44.95
N ALA A 272 -37.81 -18.73 -44.94
CA ALA A 272 -37.22 -19.50 -46.04
C ALA A 272 -37.89 -19.21 -47.41
N ASP A 273 -39.17 -18.86 -47.42
CA ASP A 273 -39.91 -18.45 -48.62
C ASP A 273 -39.68 -16.99 -49.03
N GLU A 274 -39.28 -16.12 -48.10
CA GLU A 274 -38.86 -14.74 -48.40
C GLU A 274 -37.45 -14.72 -49.01
N LEU A 275 -36.57 -15.60 -48.53
CA LEU A 275 -35.28 -15.87 -49.14
C LEU A 275 -35.43 -16.47 -50.56
N LYS A 276 -36.48 -17.27 -50.83
CA LYS A 276 -36.83 -17.69 -52.20
C LYS A 276 -37.34 -16.54 -53.06
N LYS A 277 -38.26 -15.71 -52.55
CA LYS A 277 -38.82 -14.54 -53.27
C LYS A 277 -37.74 -13.51 -53.63
N SER A 278 -36.75 -13.31 -52.76
CA SER A 278 -35.61 -12.42 -52.98
C SER A 278 -34.47 -13.05 -53.82
N GLY A 279 -34.61 -14.31 -54.25
CA GLY A 279 -33.63 -15.01 -55.08
C GLY A 279 -32.35 -15.42 -54.36
N VAL A 280 -32.29 -15.31 -53.03
CA VAL A 280 -31.15 -15.73 -52.20
C VAL A 280 -31.14 -17.26 -52.02
N LEU A 281 -32.33 -17.86 -51.87
CA LEU A 281 -32.54 -19.30 -51.87
C LEU A 281 -33.16 -19.72 -53.20
N ASN A 282 -32.71 -20.84 -53.77
CA ASN A 282 -33.28 -21.31 -55.04
C ASN A 282 -34.68 -21.93 -54.80
N PRO A 283 -35.70 -21.62 -55.62
CA PRO A 283 -37.06 -22.15 -55.44
C PRO A 283 -37.20 -23.64 -55.78
N GLY A 284 -36.15 -24.29 -56.28
CA GLY A 284 -36.09 -25.72 -56.57
C GLY A 284 -35.97 -26.61 -55.32
N GLY A 285 -37.03 -26.61 -54.50
CA GLY A 285 -37.08 -27.42 -53.27
C GLY A 285 -36.84 -28.91 -53.55
N GLY A 286 -35.71 -29.43 -53.05
CA GLY A 286 -35.28 -30.82 -53.25
C GLY A 286 -33.83 -30.98 -53.73
N ILE A 287 -33.17 -29.89 -54.17
CA ILE A 287 -31.77 -29.91 -54.63
C ILE A 287 -30.92 -29.07 -53.68
N ALA A 288 -29.89 -29.68 -53.09
CA ALA A 288 -29.01 -29.00 -52.14
C ALA A 288 -28.24 -27.83 -52.78
N ASP A 289 -28.04 -26.75 -52.04
CA ASP A 289 -27.51 -25.48 -52.57
C ASP A 289 -26.16 -25.62 -53.29
N GLY A 290 -25.27 -26.48 -52.77
CA GLY A 290 -23.97 -26.80 -53.40
C GLY A 290 -24.03 -27.48 -54.77
N ILE A 291 -25.22 -27.93 -55.20
CA ILE A 291 -25.49 -28.49 -56.53
C ILE A 291 -26.31 -27.51 -57.39
N SER A 292 -27.20 -26.72 -56.77
CA SER A 292 -28.15 -25.84 -57.47
C SER A 292 -27.47 -24.86 -58.44
N GLY A 293 -26.33 -24.26 -58.06
CA GLY A 293 -25.56 -23.38 -58.96
C GLY A 293 -25.09 -24.07 -60.25
N LYS A 294 -24.66 -25.34 -60.19
CA LYS A 294 -24.24 -26.13 -61.37
C LYS A 294 -25.43 -26.51 -62.25
N GLN A 295 -26.61 -26.72 -61.66
CA GLN A 295 -27.84 -26.96 -62.40
C GLN A 295 -28.28 -25.70 -63.17
N LEU A 296 -28.17 -24.53 -62.54
CA LEU A 296 -28.49 -23.23 -63.16
C LEU A 296 -27.50 -22.92 -64.30
N GLU A 297 -26.20 -23.18 -64.10
CA GLU A 297 -25.18 -23.09 -65.15
C GLU A 297 -25.48 -24.04 -66.33
N LEU A 298 -25.80 -25.32 -66.05
CA LEU A 298 -26.19 -26.29 -67.08
C LEU A 298 -27.47 -25.84 -67.81
N GLY A 299 -28.42 -25.22 -67.11
CA GLY A 299 -29.60 -24.58 -67.69
C GLY A 299 -29.25 -23.44 -68.65
N HIS A 300 -28.27 -22.60 -68.29
CA HIS A 300 -27.72 -21.58 -69.18
C HIS A 300 -26.98 -22.17 -70.39
N GLN A 301 -26.20 -23.24 -70.21
CA GLN A 301 -25.53 -23.93 -71.32
C GLN A 301 -26.57 -24.56 -72.28
N MET A 302 -27.61 -25.20 -71.76
CA MET A 302 -28.69 -25.82 -72.54
C MET A 302 -29.58 -24.78 -73.25
N THR A 303 -29.87 -23.64 -72.63
CA THR A 303 -30.59 -22.54 -73.30
C THR A 303 -29.70 -21.87 -74.36
N LYS A 304 -28.42 -21.64 -74.09
CA LYS A 304 -27.43 -21.18 -75.10
C LYS A 304 -27.31 -22.15 -76.29
N ALA A 305 -27.37 -23.46 -76.05
CA ALA A 305 -27.40 -24.48 -77.10
C ALA A 305 -28.72 -24.46 -77.91
N LYS A 306 -29.87 -24.26 -77.26
CA LYS A 306 -31.17 -24.07 -77.94
C LYS A 306 -31.21 -22.78 -78.78
N VAL A 307 -30.80 -21.65 -78.20
CA VAL A 307 -30.76 -20.34 -78.89
C VAL A 307 -29.79 -20.37 -80.07
N SER A 308 -28.58 -20.91 -79.91
CA SER A 308 -27.65 -21.05 -81.04
C SER A 308 -28.13 -22.05 -82.11
N ARG A 309 -28.98 -23.03 -81.77
CA ARG A 309 -29.68 -23.87 -82.77
C ARG A 309 -30.76 -23.06 -83.51
N ALA A 310 -31.57 -22.26 -82.81
CA ALA A 310 -32.58 -21.39 -83.41
C ALA A 310 -31.96 -20.32 -84.32
N LEU A 311 -30.85 -19.69 -83.90
CA LEU A 311 -30.12 -18.70 -84.70
C LEU A 311 -29.53 -19.29 -85.99
N ARG A 312 -29.13 -20.56 -86.01
CA ARG A 312 -28.73 -21.28 -87.23
C ARG A 312 -29.88 -21.55 -88.21
N GLY A 313 -31.13 -21.51 -87.73
CA GLY A 313 -32.34 -21.59 -88.55
C GLY A 313 -32.93 -20.22 -88.92
N ARG A 314 -32.26 -19.11 -88.60
CA ARG A 314 -32.75 -17.76 -88.87
C ARG A 314 -32.74 -17.50 -90.39
N PRO A 315 -33.86 -17.11 -91.02
CA PRO A 315 -33.85 -16.68 -92.42
C PRO A 315 -33.02 -15.41 -92.59
N GLU A 316 -32.25 -15.34 -93.68
CA GLU A 316 -31.46 -14.18 -94.04
C GLU A 316 -32.34 -12.96 -94.37
N VAL A 317 -31.77 -11.76 -94.24
CA VAL A 317 -32.50 -10.48 -94.38
C VAL A 317 -33.22 -10.37 -95.73
N GLY A 318 -32.60 -10.81 -96.83
CA GLY A 318 -33.22 -10.87 -98.15
C GLY A 318 -34.52 -11.68 -98.22
N LYS A 319 -34.65 -12.76 -97.43
CA LYS A 319 -35.90 -13.55 -97.36
C LYS A 319 -36.98 -12.88 -96.51
N LEU A 320 -36.60 -12.01 -95.57
CA LEU A 320 -37.52 -11.20 -94.75
C LEU A 320 -38.01 -9.94 -95.50
N LEU A 321 -37.16 -9.37 -96.37
CA LEU A 321 -37.54 -8.35 -97.34
C LEU A 321 -38.50 -8.92 -98.39
N ALA A 322 -38.17 -10.07 -99.00
CA ALA A 322 -39.00 -10.73 -100.01
C ALA A 322 -40.37 -11.23 -99.49
N SER A 323 -40.54 -11.36 -98.18
CA SER A 323 -41.81 -11.68 -97.52
C SER A 323 -42.51 -10.46 -96.91
N ASN A 324 -41.98 -9.25 -97.14
CA ASN A 324 -42.50 -7.97 -96.64
C ASN A 324 -42.66 -7.91 -95.11
N ILE A 325 -41.81 -8.64 -94.37
CA ILE A 325 -41.77 -8.67 -92.90
C ILE A 325 -40.88 -7.53 -92.37
N ILE A 326 -39.88 -7.13 -93.14
CA ILE A 326 -39.07 -5.92 -92.94
C ILE A 326 -39.35 -5.01 -94.15
N PRO A 327 -39.86 -3.77 -93.96
CA PRO A 327 -40.27 -2.92 -95.08
C PRO A 327 -39.13 -2.09 -95.70
N ASP A 328 -37.99 -1.96 -95.01
CA ASP A 328 -36.79 -1.25 -95.49
C ASP A 328 -35.55 -1.86 -94.81
N GLU A 329 -34.46 -2.06 -95.57
CA GLU A 329 -33.19 -2.58 -95.06
C GLU A 329 -32.37 -1.51 -94.32
N HIS A 330 -32.59 -0.22 -94.61
CA HIS A 330 -31.82 0.89 -94.06
C HIS A 330 -32.45 1.53 -92.81
N VAL A 331 -33.67 1.13 -92.42
CA VAL A 331 -34.33 1.60 -91.20
C VAL A 331 -34.21 0.56 -90.09
N ALA A 332 -33.53 0.91 -88.99
CA ALA A 332 -33.39 0.03 -87.84
C ALA A 332 -34.78 -0.41 -87.30
N PRO A 333 -34.99 -1.68 -86.90
CA PRO A 333 -36.33 -2.20 -86.58
C PRO A 333 -37.13 -1.43 -85.52
N ALA A 334 -36.45 -0.78 -84.56
CA ALA A 334 -37.09 0.09 -83.57
C ALA A 334 -37.65 1.39 -84.16
N LEU A 335 -37.07 1.87 -85.27
CA LEU A 335 -37.44 3.11 -85.96
C LEU A 335 -38.51 2.91 -87.03
N VAL A 336 -38.75 1.67 -87.51
CA VAL A 336 -39.75 1.36 -88.56
C VAL A 336 -41.16 1.86 -88.20
N LYS A 337 -41.57 1.74 -86.93
CA LYS A 337 -42.87 2.29 -86.47
C LYS A 337 -42.85 3.83 -86.42
N PRO A 338 -41.88 4.50 -85.75
CA PRO A 338 -41.70 5.95 -85.83
C PRO A 338 -41.65 6.53 -87.25
N THR A 339 -40.92 5.92 -88.20
CA THR A 339 -40.78 6.46 -89.56
C THR A 339 -42.08 6.37 -90.36
N ALA A 340 -42.76 5.22 -90.35
CA ALA A 340 -44.07 5.08 -91.00
C ALA A 340 -45.13 6.01 -90.37
N GLN A 341 -45.05 6.25 -89.05
CA GLN A 341 -45.94 7.16 -88.35
C GLN A 341 -45.62 8.65 -88.64
N LEU A 342 -44.34 8.99 -88.83
CA LEU A 342 -43.89 10.31 -89.29
C LEU A 342 -44.30 10.56 -90.76
N GLU A 343 -44.12 9.59 -91.65
CA GLU A 343 -44.56 9.64 -93.05
C GLU A 343 -46.08 9.87 -93.15
N LYS A 344 -46.86 9.18 -92.31
CA LYS A 344 -48.32 9.39 -92.19
C LYS A 344 -48.68 10.78 -91.67
N ASN A 345 -47.86 11.37 -90.79
CA ASN A 345 -48.03 12.75 -90.33
C ASN A 345 -47.68 13.75 -91.44
N ILE A 346 -46.55 13.58 -92.13
CA ILE A 346 -46.15 14.41 -93.29
C ILE A 346 -47.23 14.39 -94.38
N ARG A 347 -47.80 13.22 -94.70
CA ARG A 347 -48.95 13.13 -95.63
C ARG A 347 -50.18 13.88 -95.11
N ARG A 348 -50.50 13.78 -93.80
CA ARG A 348 -51.62 14.53 -93.20
C ARG A 348 -51.38 16.04 -93.29
N ASP A 349 -50.17 16.50 -93.00
CA ASP A 349 -49.86 17.93 -92.95
C ASP A 349 -49.75 18.54 -94.35
N SER A 350 -49.30 17.78 -95.35
CA SER A 350 -49.43 18.13 -96.78
C SER A 350 -50.89 18.25 -97.20
N LEU A 351 -51.73 17.24 -96.91
CA LEU A 351 -53.18 17.31 -97.15
C LEU A 351 -53.84 18.48 -96.43
N LYS A 352 -53.42 18.79 -95.20
CA LYS A 352 -53.92 19.93 -94.43
C LYS A 352 -53.51 21.26 -95.08
N LYS A 353 -52.30 21.35 -95.65
CA LYS A 353 -51.82 22.50 -96.41
C LYS A 353 -52.62 22.68 -97.71
N GLU A 354 -52.83 21.62 -98.48
CA GLU A 354 -53.68 21.62 -99.69
C GLU A 354 -55.13 22.03 -99.36
N LEU A 355 -55.71 21.48 -98.29
CA LEU A 355 -57.04 21.87 -97.80
C LEU A 355 -57.09 23.32 -97.32
N SER A 356 -55.99 23.88 -96.80
CA SER A 356 -55.91 25.32 -96.44
C SER A 356 -55.71 26.25 -97.64
N GLN A 357 -55.37 25.72 -98.82
CA GLN A 357 -55.33 26.45 -100.08
C GLN A 357 -56.66 26.40 -100.85
N ARG A 358 -57.65 25.65 -100.33
CA ARG A 358 -59.02 25.66 -100.83
C ARG A 358 -59.63 27.04 -100.58
N LEU A 359 -60.17 27.67 -101.63
CA LEU A 359 -60.90 28.92 -101.48
C LEU A 359 -62.12 28.71 -100.56
N ASP A 360 -62.52 29.76 -99.85
CA ASP A 360 -63.63 29.70 -98.91
C ASP A 360 -64.97 29.41 -99.61
N ARG A 361 -65.89 28.77 -98.90
CA ARG A 361 -67.12 28.18 -99.45
C ARG A 361 -67.98 29.20 -100.20
N GLY A 362 -68.05 30.45 -99.72
CA GLY A 362 -68.77 31.54 -100.41
C GLY A 362 -68.24 31.80 -101.82
N VAL A 363 -66.92 31.76 -102.02
CA VAL A 363 -66.27 32.00 -103.33
C VAL A 363 -66.50 30.84 -104.30
N LEU A 364 -66.82 29.63 -103.81
CA LEU A 364 -67.21 28.50 -104.68
C LEU A 364 -68.70 28.54 -105.07
N VAL A 365 -69.56 29.17 -104.26
CA VAL A 365 -70.96 29.45 -104.62
C VAL A 365 -71.03 30.60 -105.64
N GLU A 366 -70.30 31.70 -105.40
CA GLU A 366 -70.20 32.83 -106.33
C GLU A 366 -69.67 32.44 -107.72
N LYS A 367 -68.76 31.45 -107.79
CA LYS A 367 -68.24 30.89 -109.04
C LYS A 367 -69.10 29.76 -109.64
N GLY A 368 -70.27 29.47 -109.06
CA GLY A 368 -71.23 28.48 -109.58
C GLY A 368 -70.77 27.01 -109.52
N ILE A 369 -69.75 26.70 -108.71
CA ILE A 369 -69.14 25.35 -108.66
C ILE A 369 -69.89 24.44 -107.67
N ILE A 370 -70.62 25.01 -106.70
CA ILE A 370 -71.37 24.27 -105.68
C ILE A 370 -72.79 24.85 -105.58
N GLN A 371 -73.81 24.02 -105.76
CA GLN A 371 -75.20 24.36 -105.46
C GLN A 371 -75.47 24.28 -103.95
N GLU A 372 -76.34 25.16 -103.44
CA GLU A 372 -76.71 25.17 -102.03
C GLU A 372 -77.64 24.00 -101.68
N ALA A 373 -77.26 23.22 -100.67
CA ALA A 373 -78.05 22.13 -100.12
C ALA A 373 -78.58 22.52 -98.72
N PRO A 374 -79.81 22.12 -98.35
CA PRO A 374 -80.53 22.70 -97.22
C PRO A 374 -79.87 22.45 -95.86
N SER A 375 -79.93 23.47 -94.99
CA SER A 375 -79.45 23.47 -93.61
C SER A 375 -80.27 22.53 -92.73
N ASN A 376 -79.89 21.25 -92.68
CA ASN A 376 -80.61 20.22 -91.92
C ASN A 376 -80.19 20.20 -90.44
N GLU A 377 -80.59 21.24 -89.70
CA GLU A 377 -80.16 21.52 -88.31
C GLU A 377 -80.45 20.39 -87.31
N LYS A 378 -81.37 19.49 -87.64
CA LYS A 378 -81.84 18.39 -86.77
C LYS A 378 -80.77 17.34 -86.43
N VAL A 379 -79.66 17.29 -87.17
CA VAL A 379 -78.56 16.33 -86.90
C VAL A 379 -77.67 16.77 -85.72
N ASN A 380 -77.53 18.08 -85.47
CA ASN A 380 -76.57 18.59 -84.49
C ASN A 380 -77.04 18.42 -83.03
N GLN A 381 -78.35 18.42 -82.78
CA GLN A 381 -78.90 18.29 -81.42
C GLN A 381 -78.67 16.90 -80.81
N ALA A 382 -78.80 15.83 -81.62
CA ALA A 382 -78.56 14.46 -81.17
C ALA A 382 -77.10 14.25 -80.74
N ALA A 383 -76.14 14.72 -81.54
CA ALA A 383 -74.71 14.63 -81.23
C ALA A 383 -74.33 15.42 -79.95
N SER A 384 -75.02 16.53 -79.67
CA SER A 384 -74.80 17.34 -78.46
C SER A 384 -75.25 16.60 -77.19
N LEU A 385 -76.40 15.93 -77.22
CA LEU A 385 -76.91 15.15 -76.08
C LEU A 385 -76.02 13.93 -75.78
N ASP A 386 -75.57 13.25 -76.83
CA ASP A 386 -74.65 12.10 -76.72
C ASP A 386 -73.30 12.50 -76.13
N HIS A 387 -72.80 13.70 -76.44
CA HIS A 387 -71.60 14.25 -75.81
C HIS A 387 -71.82 14.58 -74.33
N LEU A 388 -72.94 15.21 -73.98
CA LEU A 388 -73.28 15.58 -72.61
C LEU A 388 -73.46 14.35 -71.70
N LYS A 389 -74.08 13.27 -72.20
CA LYS A 389 -74.12 11.98 -71.49
C LYS A 389 -72.70 11.46 -71.18
N ARG A 390 -71.80 11.49 -72.18
CA ARG A 390 -70.42 11.00 -72.04
C ARG A 390 -69.58 11.82 -71.06
N THR A 391 -69.77 13.15 -70.98
CA THR A 391 -69.10 13.97 -69.96
C THR A 391 -69.59 13.65 -68.56
N ARG A 392 -70.90 13.48 -68.36
CA ARG A 392 -71.49 13.14 -67.05
C ARG A 392 -71.01 11.79 -66.51
N TYR A 393 -71.01 10.74 -67.33
CA TYR A 393 -70.42 9.45 -66.95
C TYR A 393 -68.93 9.58 -66.57
N ALA A 394 -68.16 10.37 -67.33
CA ALA A 394 -66.73 10.58 -67.06
C ALA A 394 -66.46 11.37 -65.76
N ILE A 395 -67.42 12.20 -65.31
CA ILE A 395 -67.38 12.87 -64.00
C ILE A 395 -67.72 11.86 -62.90
N ALA A 396 -68.84 11.15 -63.01
CA ALA A 396 -69.29 10.17 -62.01
C ALA A 396 -68.22 9.07 -61.74
N LEU A 397 -67.64 8.51 -62.80
CA LEU A 397 -66.59 7.49 -62.70
C LEU A 397 -65.30 8.01 -62.04
N LYS A 398 -64.98 9.31 -62.17
CA LYS A 398 -63.87 9.94 -61.45
C LYS A 398 -64.22 10.12 -59.97
N GLY A 399 -65.45 10.51 -59.64
CA GLY A 399 -65.94 10.61 -58.26
C GLY A 399 -65.83 9.28 -57.52
N ALA A 400 -66.34 8.20 -58.10
CA ALA A 400 -66.25 6.85 -57.51
C ALA A 400 -64.80 6.36 -57.31
N VAL A 401 -63.86 6.74 -58.19
CA VAL A 401 -62.42 6.46 -58.02
C VAL A 401 -61.77 7.37 -56.96
N HIS A 402 -62.32 8.55 -56.69
CA HIS A 402 -61.81 9.43 -55.64
C HIS A 402 -62.27 8.96 -54.24
N LEU A 403 -63.52 8.52 -54.09
CA LEU A 403 -64.02 7.94 -52.84
C LEU A 403 -63.22 6.72 -52.36
N GLU A 404 -62.84 5.82 -53.26
CA GLU A 404 -61.93 4.70 -52.97
C GLU A 404 -60.55 5.20 -52.51
N LYS A 405 -59.97 6.19 -53.19
CA LYS A 405 -58.66 6.75 -52.82
C LYS A 405 -58.65 7.47 -51.48
N LEU A 406 -59.79 7.99 -51.05
CA LEU A 406 -59.99 8.58 -49.71
C LEU A 406 -60.30 7.53 -48.64
N GLY A 407 -60.46 6.25 -49.00
CA GLY A 407 -60.84 5.17 -48.09
C GLY A 407 -62.29 5.24 -47.59
N LEU A 408 -63.13 6.07 -48.22
CA LEU A 408 -64.53 6.28 -47.82
C LEU A 408 -65.45 5.16 -48.32
N VAL A 409 -65.07 4.50 -49.41
CA VAL A 409 -65.77 3.35 -50.00
C VAL A 409 -64.74 2.28 -50.34
N ASP A 410 -65.08 1.01 -50.13
CA ASP A 410 -64.21 -0.12 -50.45
C ASP A 410 -64.25 -0.48 -51.96
N ALA A 411 -63.54 -1.54 -52.34
CA ALA A 411 -63.55 -2.02 -53.72
C ALA A 411 -64.94 -2.54 -54.17
N SER A 412 -65.76 -3.05 -53.25
CA SER A 412 -67.11 -3.55 -53.50
C SER A 412 -68.10 -2.41 -53.77
N GLY A 413 -68.18 -1.41 -52.88
CA GLY A 413 -69.06 -0.24 -53.07
C GLY A 413 -68.68 0.61 -54.28
N LYS A 414 -67.39 0.67 -54.65
CA LYS A 414 -66.96 1.25 -55.93
C LYS A 414 -67.41 0.41 -57.14
N GLY A 415 -67.60 -0.90 -56.98
CA GLY A 415 -68.28 -1.76 -57.95
C GLY A 415 -69.74 -1.35 -58.12
N ALA A 416 -70.51 -1.37 -57.02
CA ALA A 416 -71.93 -0.98 -57.01
C ALA A 416 -72.16 0.42 -57.63
N LEU A 417 -71.35 1.41 -57.27
CA LEU A 417 -71.42 2.75 -57.88
C LEU A 417 -71.21 2.74 -59.40
N LYS A 418 -70.29 1.93 -59.93
CA LYS A 418 -70.10 1.83 -61.39
C LYS A 418 -71.31 1.24 -62.08
N ASP A 419 -71.89 0.20 -61.51
CA ASP A 419 -73.03 -0.49 -62.11
C ASP A 419 -74.27 0.43 -62.11
N LEU A 420 -74.47 1.22 -61.05
CA LEU A 420 -75.48 2.28 -60.98
C LEU A 420 -75.22 3.45 -61.97
N ILE A 421 -73.95 3.82 -62.18
CA ILE A 421 -73.56 4.79 -63.22
C ILE A 421 -73.93 4.27 -64.62
N PHE A 422 -73.63 2.99 -64.92
CA PHE A 422 -73.98 2.38 -66.21
C PHE A 422 -75.49 2.12 -66.37
N ALA A 423 -76.25 2.01 -65.27
CA ALA A 423 -77.69 1.86 -65.27
C ALA A 423 -78.49 3.19 -65.38
N GLU A 424 -77.82 4.33 -65.56
CA GLU A 424 -78.43 5.67 -65.52
C GLU A 424 -79.26 5.95 -64.24
N ASP A 425 -78.77 5.54 -63.04
CA ASP A 425 -79.49 5.86 -61.78
C ASP A 425 -79.66 7.38 -61.63
N LYS A 426 -80.93 7.81 -61.60
CA LYS A 426 -81.35 9.20 -61.49
C LYS A 426 -80.72 9.93 -60.30
N ARG A 427 -80.44 9.22 -59.19
CA ARG A 427 -79.78 9.80 -58.00
C ARG A 427 -78.34 10.23 -58.31
N ILE A 428 -77.61 9.39 -59.04
CA ILE A 428 -76.22 9.66 -59.46
C ILE A 428 -76.20 10.72 -60.56
N MET A 429 -77.11 10.64 -61.53
CA MET A 429 -77.17 11.63 -62.61
C MET A 429 -77.55 13.03 -62.06
N ALA A 430 -78.48 13.12 -61.11
CA ALA A 430 -78.83 14.38 -60.43
C ALA A 430 -77.65 14.96 -59.62
N ALA A 431 -76.86 14.13 -58.92
CA ALA A 431 -75.67 14.59 -58.22
C ALA A 431 -74.61 15.19 -59.17
N VAL A 432 -74.47 14.63 -60.38
CA VAL A 432 -73.59 15.19 -61.42
C VAL A 432 -74.20 16.43 -62.09
N GLU A 433 -75.53 16.52 -62.21
CA GLU A 433 -76.21 17.73 -62.72
C GLU A 433 -76.06 18.92 -61.76
N VAL A 434 -76.16 18.72 -60.44
CA VAL A 434 -75.86 19.74 -59.43
C VAL A 434 -74.38 20.15 -59.51
N PHE A 435 -73.46 19.18 -59.64
CA PHE A 435 -72.04 19.48 -59.85
C PHE A 435 -71.76 20.26 -61.15
N GLU A 436 -72.52 20.04 -62.23
CA GLU A 436 -72.41 20.82 -63.48
C GLU A 436 -72.90 22.27 -63.32
N LEU A 437 -73.70 22.59 -62.31
CA LEU A 437 -74.18 23.95 -62.00
C LEU A 437 -73.28 24.66 -60.98
N ASP A 438 -73.06 24.04 -59.81
CA ASP A 438 -72.46 24.69 -58.64
C ASP A 438 -70.97 24.36 -58.45
N HIS A 439 -70.47 23.34 -59.15
CA HIS A 439 -69.06 22.89 -59.16
C HIS A 439 -68.46 22.46 -57.80
N ASP A 440 -69.24 22.31 -56.72
CA ASP A 440 -68.74 21.76 -55.46
C ASP A 440 -68.50 20.24 -55.54
N LEU A 441 -67.23 19.88 -55.61
CA LEU A 441 -66.77 18.49 -55.64
C LEU A 441 -67.17 17.72 -54.36
N ASN A 442 -67.24 18.38 -53.21
CA ASN A 442 -67.46 17.74 -51.92
C ASN A 442 -68.92 17.30 -51.76
N GLU A 443 -69.87 18.15 -52.18
CA GLU A 443 -71.30 17.79 -52.17
C GLU A 443 -71.61 16.66 -53.16
N MET A 444 -70.98 16.67 -54.34
CA MET A 444 -71.05 15.54 -55.27
C MET A 444 -70.45 14.25 -54.67
N LEU A 445 -69.36 14.33 -53.90
CA LEU A 445 -68.73 13.16 -53.29
C LEU A 445 -69.53 12.62 -52.10
N ASP A 446 -70.10 13.48 -51.25
CA ASP A 446 -70.98 13.08 -50.14
C ASP A 446 -72.28 12.46 -50.65
N THR A 447 -72.93 13.06 -51.65
CA THR A 447 -74.12 12.46 -52.28
C THR A 447 -73.81 11.09 -52.92
N LEU A 448 -72.68 10.93 -53.63
CA LEU A 448 -72.23 9.63 -54.14
C LEU A 448 -71.88 8.63 -53.02
N HIS A 449 -71.32 9.09 -51.89
CA HIS A 449 -71.00 8.25 -50.73
C HIS A 449 -72.27 7.70 -50.06
N ARG A 450 -73.25 8.56 -49.81
CA ARG A 450 -74.56 8.17 -49.28
C ARG A 450 -75.29 7.20 -50.21
N ILE A 451 -75.22 7.43 -51.53
CA ILE A 451 -75.78 6.48 -52.51
C ILE A 451 -75.10 5.12 -52.39
N ALA A 452 -73.76 5.07 -52.34
CA ALA A 452 -73.01 3.81 -52.20
C ALA A 452 -73.41 3.02 -50.94
N LEU A 453 -73.48 3.68 -49.77
CA LEU A 453 -73.93 3.06 -48.52
C LEU A 453 -75.37 2.53 -48.65
N SER A 454 -76.29 3.32 -49.21
CA SER A 454 -77.69 2.91 -49.46
C SER A 454 -77.88 1.77 -50.49
N THR A 455 -76.78 1.19 -50.98
CA THR A 455 -76.76 0.05 -51.91
C THR A 455 -75.85 -1.10 -51.44
N LEU A 456 -75.34 -0.99 -50.21
CA LEU A 456 -74.62 -2.04 -49.48
C LEU A 456 -75.43 -2.57 -48.28
N GLU A 457 -76.48 -1.84 -47.87
CA GLU A 457 -77.57 -2.28 -46.99
C GLU A 457 -78.68 -2.99 -47.78
#